data_AF-A0A2E3BZB2-F1
#
_entry.id   AF-A0A2E3BZB2-F1
#
_cell.length_a   1.000
_cell.length_b   1.000
_cell.length_c   1.000
_cell.angle_alpha   90.00
_cell.angle_beta   90.00
_cell.angle_gamma   90.00
#
_symmetry.space_group_name_H-M   'P 1'
#
loop_
_entity.id
_entity.type
_entity.pdbx_description
1 polymer ?
#
loop_
_entity_poly.entity_id
_entity_poly.type
_entity_poly.pdbx_seq_one_letter_code
_entity_poly.pdbx_strand_id
1 'polypeptide(L)'
;MSSSKTLEEILNISDEDIYSSLNNGGNMFQTSLGDSSLSWASQVEEEGITPTKEKCMGSESETTENNIFDILITDVDKILELKLEDKKDVEIIKYETFIAGHLKNQTKKYLDGSINSTEKCEFEKNLALTKLKWLLNAEKYFSDKLELKIETLSLDKLQRSSYKFCENGCYCEFNYNLTKHKGCFSKHYIHNVLYNDINSLIKYIETTKKLNFNEIRKSLHTISFVLNHMFEELKLVQCIRKDESNKYHIERTPTGQNSKRKNRKKKRDKKQV
;
A
#
# COMPACT_ATOMS: atom_id res chain seq x y z
N MET A 1 48.50 -36.24 -7.48
CA MET A 1 48.22 -36.19 -6.03
C MET A 1 47.50 -34.87 -5.77
N SER A 2 46.17 -34.88 -5.88
CA SER A 2 45.31 -33.72 -5.58
C SER A 2 44.98 -33.72 -4.09
N SER A 3 45.15 -32.59 -3.44
CA SER A 3 44.58 -32.32 -2.11
C SER A 3 43.41 -31.36 -2.29
N SER A 4 42.19 -31.88 -2.17
CA SER A 4 40.97 -31.09 -2.06
C SER A 4 40.89 -30.50 -0.66
N LYS A 5 40.80 -29.18 -0.55
CA LYS A 5 40.33 -28.51 0.66
C LYS A 5 38.80 -28.45 0.63
N THR A 6 38.19 -28.75 1.76
CA THR A 6 36.74 -28.81 1.98
C THR A 6 36.14 -27.41 2.16
N LEU A 7 34.91 -27.25 1.66
CA LEU A 7 34.10 -26.01 1.63
C LEU A 7 33.64 -25.49 3.00
N GLU A 8 34.11 -26.07 4.11
CA GLU A 8 33.74 -25.65 5.47
C GLU A 8 34.68 -24.58 6.08
N GLU A 9 35.78 -24.22 5.42
CA GLU A 9 36.71 -23.20 5.93
C GLU A 9 36.40 -21.75 5.46
N ILE A 10 35.35 -21.52 4.66
CA ILE A 10 35.05 -20.19 4.08
C ILE A 10 33.92 -19.43 4.80
N LEU A 11 33.19 -20.04 5.74
CA LEU A 11 32.04 -19.40 6.39
C LEU A 11 32.16 -19.34 7.92
N ASN A 12 33.15 -18.59 8.40
CA ASN A 12 33.18 -18.09 9.78
C ASN A 12 33.41 -16.56 9.78
N ILE A 13 32.32 -15.80 9.75
CA ILE A 13 32.30 -14.40 10.17
C ILE A 13 31.15 -14.28 11.19
N SER A 14 31.52 -13.89 12.41
CA SER A 14 30.66 -13.75 13.59
C SER A 14 29.80 -12.49 13.56
N ASP A 15 28.57 -12.60 14.07
CA ASP A 15 27.49 -11.59 14.08
C ASP A 15 27.71 -10.32 14.96
N GLU A 16 28.94 -9.96 15.36
CA GLU A 16 29.17 -8.82 16.28
C GLU A 16 29.72 -7.52 15.66
N ASP A 17 30.11 -7.46 14.38
CA ASP A 17 30.80 -6.27 13.84
C ASP A 17 29.98 -5.31 12.96
N ILE A 18 28.64 -5.45 12.89
CA ILE A 18 27.81 -4.58 12.02
C ILE A 18 27.25 -3.34 12.76
N TYR A 19 27.43 -3.19 14.08
CA TYR A 19 26.73 -2.16 14.86
C TYR A 19 27.53 -0.89 15.25
N SER A 20 28.69 -0.61 14.64
CA SER A 20 29.56 0.51 15.06
C SER A 20 29.78 1.65 14.06
N SER A 21 29.06 1.72 12.93
CA SER A 21 29.35 2.72 11.86
C SER A 21 28.25 3.71 11.49
N LEU A 22 27.21 3.91 12.31
CA LEU A 22 26.18 4.95 12.07
C LEU A 22 26.10 5.93 13.23
N ASN A 23 27.15 6.74 13.39
CA ASN A 23 27.13 7.97 14.17
C ASN A 23 28.11 8.96 13.55
N ASN A 24 27.65 9.76 12.59
CA ASN A 24 28.13 11.12 12.31
C ASN A 24 27.37 11.72 11.13
N GLY A 25 26.63 12.81 11.37
CA GLY A 25 25.99 13.56 10.30
C GLY A 25 24.85 14.47 10.74
N GLY A 26 25.09 15.37 11.69
CA GLY A 26 24.24 16.55 11.84
C GLY A 26 24.75 17.67 10.94
N ASN A 27 23.88 18.24 10.08
CA ASN A 27 23.68 19.69 10.07
C ASN A 27 22.48 20.15 9.21
N MET A 28 21.77 21.14 9.79
CA MET A 28 21.06 22.28 9.18
C MET A 28 20.43 22.15 7.78
N PHE A 29 19.11 22.35 7.73
CA PHE A 29 18.54 23.50 7.00
C PHE A 29 17.16 23.88 7.59
N GLN A 30 17.07 25.11 8.09
CA GLN A 30 15.81 25.79 8.38
C GLN A 30 15.28 26.39 7.07
N THR A 31 14.02 26.15 6.72
CA THR A 31 13.24 27.11 5.95
C THR A 31 11.83 27.24 6.54
N SER A 32 11.35 28.47 6.45
CA SER A 32 10.25 29.07 7.20
C SER A 32 8.86 28.71 6.70
N LEU A 33 7.92 28.79 7.64
CA LEU A 33 6.47 28.71 7.49
C LEU A 33 5.90 29.68 6.44
N GLY A 34 5.11 29.12 5.52
CA GLY A 34 4.12 29.82 4.71
C GLY A 34 2.81 29.03 4.74
N ASP A 35 1.84 29.53 5.48
CA ASP A 35 0.54 28.90 5.74
C ASP A 35 -0.35 29.06 4.50
N SER A 36 -0.62 27.96 3.78
CA SER A 36 -1.75 27.88 2.86
C SER A 36 -2.33 26.46 2.89
N SER A 37 -3.60 26.37 3.28
CA SER A 37 -4.35 25.11 3.36
C SER A 37 -4.72 24.64 1.95
N LEU A 38 -3.77 24.05 1.24
CA LEU A 38 -4.02 23.34 -0.01
C LEU A 38 -4.20 21.85 0.28
N SER A 39 -5.27 21.28 -0.28
CA SER A 39 -5.54 19.85 -0.24
C SER A 39 -4.39 19.11 -0.93
N TRP A 40 -3.83 18.11 -0.27
CA TRP A 40 -2.74 17.26 -0.77
C TRP A 40 -3.03 16.68 -2.18
N ALA A 41 -4.31 16.51 -2.52
CA ALA A 41 -4.75 16.04 -3.83
C ALA A 41 -4.42 16.98 -5.01
N SER A 42 -4.18 18.27 -4.75
CA SER A 42 -3.83 19.25 -5.79
C SER A 42 -2.32 19.29 -6.08
N GLN A 43 -1.49 18.72 -5.22
CA GLN A 43 -0.02 18.79 -5.36
C GLN A 43 0.56 17.62 -6.16
N VAL A 44 -0.22 16.55 -6.35
CA VAL A 44 0.20 15.33 -7.08
C VAL A 44 0.09 15.49 -8.61
N GLU A 45 -0.53 16.56 -9.10
CA GLU A 45 -0.68 16.77 -10.56
C GLU A 45 0.55 17.42 -11.22
N GLU A 46 1.51 17.95 -10.46
CA GLU A 46 2.63 18.75 -11.01
C GLU A 46 4.03 18.16 -10.81
N GLU A 47 4.20 17.13 -9.97
CA GLU A 47 5.50 16.49 -9.75
C GLU A 47 5.55 15.10 -10.38
N GLY A 48 6.23 15.02 -11.54
CA GLY A 48 6.72 13.76 -12.08
C GLY A 48 7.71 13.14 -11.10
N ILE A 49 7.23 12.21 -10.27
CA ILE A 49 8.05 11.44 -9.34
C ILE A 49 9.08 10.65 -10.16
N THR A 50 10.33 11.11 -10.15
CA THR A 50 11.47 10.28 -10.54
C THR A 50 11.82 9.42 -9.33
N PRO A 51 11.90 8.08 -9.47
CA PRO A 51 12.27 7.23 -8.35
C PRO A 51 13.72 7.50 -7.97
N THR A 52 13.94 7.94 -6.74
CA THR A 52 15.25 7.93 -6.10
C THR A 52 15.73 6.49 -6.04
N LYS A 53 16.73 6.17 -6.86
CA LYS A 53 17.43 4.87 -6.85
C LYS A 53 18.23 4.75 -5.56
N GLU A 54 17.64 4.14 -4.53
CA GLU A 54 18.43 3.50 -3.47
C GLU A 54 18.92 2.14 -3.99
N LYS A 55 20.24 2.04 -4.13
CA LYS A 55 20.96 0.92 -4.70
C LYS A 55 21.07 -0.18 -3.64
N CYS A 56 20.24 -1.22 -3.73
CA CYS A 56 20.46 -2.46 -3.00
C CYS A 56 21.73 -3.14 -3.56
N MET A 57 22.77 -3.28 -2.74
CA MET A 57 23.95 -4.09 -3.06
C MET A 57 23.68 -5.54 -2.62
N GLY A 58 23.61 -6.47 -3.58
CA GLY A 58 23.62 -7.91 -3.26
C GLY A 58 23.15 -8.81 -4.40
N SER A 59 24.12 -9.49 -5.04
CA SER A 59 24.04 -10.67 -5.92
C SER A 59 23.29 -10.59 -7.25
N GLU A 60 24.08 -10.61 -8.33
CA GLU A 60 23.69 -10.76 -9.73
C GLU A 60 23.05 -12.14 -10.00
N SER A 61 21.72 -12.22 -10.02
CA SER A 61 20.98 -13.26 -10.76
C SER A 61 19.55 -12.83 -11.18
N GLU A 62 19.24 -11.54 -11.20
CA GLU A 62 17.84 -11.04 -11.29
C GLU A 62 17.33 -10.64 -12.69
N THR A 63 18.04 -10.91 -13.78
CA THR A 63 17.66 -10.38 -15.10
C THR A 63 16.69 -11.26 -15.90
N THR A 64 16.41 -12.50 -15.48
CA THR A 64 15.56 -13.42 -16.26
C THR A 64 14.18 -13.67 -15.64
N GLU A 65 14.05 -13.76 -14.32
CA GLU A 65 12.75 -14.03 -13.68
C GLU A 65 11.80 -12.82 -13.66
N ASN A 66 12.34 -11.61 -13.47
CA ASN A 66 11.56 -10.37 -13.51
C ASN A 66 10.93 -10.13 -14.90
N ASN A 67 11.60 -10.52 -15.98
CA ASN A 67 11.08 -10.42 -17.35
C ASN A 67 10.05 -11.50 -17.70
N ILE A 68 10.13 -12.70 -17.12
CA ILE A 68 9.17 -13.78 -17.39
C ILE A 68 7.84 -13.55 -16.64
N PHE A 69 7.90 -12.99 -15.43
CA PHE A 69 6.69 -12.74 -14.62
C PHE A 69 5.85 -11.55 -15.10
N ASP A 70 6.47 -10.54 -15.71
CA ASP A 70 5.75 -9.38 -16.27
C ASP A 70 5.07 -9.69 -17.61
N ILE A 71 5.45 -10.79 -18.27
CA ILE A 71 4.82 -11.26 -19.52
C ILE A 71 3.56 -12.11 -19.24
N LEU A 72 3.47 -12.78 -18.07
CA LEU A 72 2.39 -13.72 -17.76
C LEU A 72 1.08 -13.06 -17.27
N ILE A 73 1.12 -11.82 -16.80
CA ILE A 73 -0.05 -11.11 -16.25
C ILE A 73 -0.55 -10.08 -17.27
N THR A 74 -1.05 -10.55 -18.41
CA THR A 74 -1.75 -9.68 -19.38
C THR A 74 -3.26 -9.85 -19.35
N ASP A 75 -3.75 -10.87 -18.66
CA ASP A 75 -5.15 -11.27 -18.71
C ASP A 75 -5.85 -10.95 -17.39
N VAL A 76 -6.61 -9.85 -17.39
CA VAL A 76 -7.39 -9.45 -16.22
C VAL A 76 -8.45 -10.50 -15.88
N ASP A 77 -9.02 -11.18 -16.86
CA ASP A 77 -10.11 -12.12 -16.63
C ASP A 77 -9.62 -13.34 -15.83
N LYS A 78 -8.41 -13.83 -16.12
CA LYS A 78 -7.76 -14.87 -15.30
C LYS A 78 -7.54 -14.45 -13.86
N ILE A 79 -7.20 -13.18 -13.61
CA ILE A 79 -7.00 -12.66 -12.25
C ILE A 79 -8.33 -12.65 -11.49
N LEU A 80 -9.41 -12.24 -12.16
CA LEU A 80 -10.74 -12.16 -11.57
C LEU A 80 -11.29 -13.53 -11.13
N GLU A 81 -10.80 -14.62 -11.72
CA GLU A 81 -11.16 -16.00 -11.39
C GLU A 81 -10.29 -16.62 -10.27
N LEU A 82 -9.22 -15.94 -9.83
CA LEU A 82 -8.34 -16.47 -8.80
C LEU A 82 -9.00 -16.53 -7.43
N LYS A 83 -8.70 -17.60 -6.70
CA LYS A 83 -8.93 -17.71 -5.25
C LYS A 83 -7.77 -17.05 -4.52
N LEU A 84 -8.08 -16.17 -3.58
CA LEU A 84 -7.09 -15.39 -2.85
C LEU A 84 -6.29 -16.25 -1.88
N GLU A 85 -6.94 -17.26 -1.31
CA GLU A 85 -6.37 -18.14 -0.29
C GLU A 85 -5.23 -19.02 -0.83
N ASP A 86 -5.20 -19.23 -2.16
CA ASP A 86 -4.21 -20.07 -2.84
C ASP A 86 -2.94 -19.28 -3.26
N LYS A 87 -2.85 -17.99 -2.89
CA LYS A 87 -1.80 -17.08 -3.35
C LYS A 87 -0.97 -16.50 -2.20
N LYS A 88 0.29 -16.15 -2.49
CA LYS A 88 1.10 -15.36 -1.55
C LYS A 88 0.55 -13.93 -1.49
N ASP A 89 0.65 -13.29 -0.33
CA ASP A 89 0.12 -11.94 -0.12
C ASP A 89 0.68 -10.93 -1.12
N VAL A 90 1.98 -10.97 -1.36
CA VAL A 90 2.65 -10.08 -2.33
C VAL A 90 2.13 -10.26 -3.76
N GLU A 91 1.70 -11.47 -4.14
CA GLU A 91 1.11 -11.73 -5.45
C GLU A 91 -0.29 -11.14 -5.54
N ILE A 92 -1.10 -11.30 -4.48
CA ILE A 92 -2.44 -10.70 -4.41
C ILE A 92 -2.34 -9.18 -4.54
N ILE A 93 -1.46 -8.52 -3.78
CA ILE A 93 -1.29 -7.07 -3.87
C ILE A 93 -0.75 -6.66 -5.25
N LYS A 94 0.12 -7.45 -5.87
CA LYS A 94 0.54 -7.23 -7.28
C LYS A 94 -0.66 -7.29 -8.24
N TYR A 95 -1.59 -8.21 -8.03
CA TYR A 95 -2.80 -8.29 -8.83
C TYR A 95 -3.75 -7.10 -8.58
N GLU A 96 -3.88 -6.66 -7.33
CA GLU A 96 -4.64 -5.46 -6.97
C GLU A 96 -4.09 -4.22 -7.69
N THR A 97 -2.77 -4.01 -7.66
CA THR A 97 -2.11 -2.87 -8.33
C THR A 97 -2.34 -2.90 -9.84
N PHE A 98 -2.26 -4.08 -10.45
CA PHE A 98 -2.53 -4.28 -11.88
C PHE A 98 -3.99 -3.96 -12.24
N ILE A 99 -4.96 -4.49 -11.48
CA ILE A 99 -6.39 -4.24 -11.71
C ILE A 99 -6.74 -2.75 -11.52
N ALA A 100 -6.22 -2.12 -10.47
CA ALA A 100 -6.41 -0.69 -10.24
C ALA A 100 -5.80 0.17 -11.35
N GLY A 101 -4.62 -0.20 -11.84
CA GLY A 101 -3.97 0.43 -13.00
C GLY A 101 -4.81 0.29 -14.27
N HIS A 102 -5.37 -0.90 -14.51
CA HIS A 102 -6.27 -1.15 -15.64
C HIS A 102 -7.53 -0.28 -15.56
N LEU A 103 -8.20 -0.23 -14.40
CA LEU A 103 -9.37 0.62 -14.17
C LEU A 103 -9.05 2.11 -14.43
N LYS A 104 -7.93 2.60 -13.89
CA LYS A 104 -7.47 3.99 -14.09
C LYS A 104 -7.29 4.31 -15.58
N ASN A 105 -6.66 3.40 -16.33
CA ASN A 105 -6.46 3.56 -17.77
C ASN A 105 -7.77 3.52 -18.56
N GLN A 106 -8.72 2.65 -18.17
CA GLN A 106 -10.05 2.63 -18.77
C GLN A 106 -10.78 3.96 -18.56
N THR A 107 -10.82 4.47 -17.32
CA THR A 107 -11.48 5.76 -17.03
C THR A 107 -10.83 6.94 -17.77
N LYS A 108 -9.51 6.92 -17.97
CA LYS A 108 -8.83 7.93 -18.79
C LYS A 108 -9.35 7.93 -20.24
N LYS A 109 -9.43 6.75 -20.87
CA LYS A 109 -9.94 6.62 -22.26
C LYS A 109 -11.37 7.15 -22.42
N TYR A 110 -12.20 7.01 -21.39
CA TYR A 110 -13.54 7.59 -21.36
C TYR A 110 -13.54 9.11 -21.37
N LEU A 111 -12.73 9.70 -20.48
CA LEU A 111 -12.62 11.16 -20.38
C LEU A 111 -12.06 11.78 -21.65
N ASP A 112 -11.15 11.08 -22.33
CA ASP A 112 -10.53 11.51 -23.58
C ASP A 112 -11.44 11.34 -24.81
N GLY A 113 -12.70 10.89 -24.65
CA GLY A 113 -13.69 10.81 -25.73
C GLY A 113 -13.47 9.65 -26.72
N SER A 114 -12.69 8.64 -26.33
CA SER A 114 -12.35 7.50 -27.21
C SER A 114 -13.47 6.44 -27.31
N ILE A 115 -14.57 6.62 -26.57
CA ILE A 115 -15.67 5.64 -26.44
C ILE A 115 -17.03 6.36 -26.57
N ASN A 116 -17.69 6.24 -27.73
CA ASN A 116 -18.84 7.09 -28.11
C ASN A 116 -20.18 6.34 -28.31
N SER A 117 -20.39 5.13 -27.77
CA SER A 117 -21.69 4.44 -27.87
C SER A 117 -22.30 4.06 -26.52
N THR A 118 -23.63 4.20 -26.41
CA THR A 118 -24.39 4.00 -25.17
C THR A 118 -24.38 2.55 -24.67
N GLU A 119 -24.49 1.56 -25.55
CA GLU A 119 -24.40 0.13 -25.17
C GLU A 119 -23.01 -0.25 -24.67
N LYS A 120 -21.95 0.35 -25.26
CA LYS A 120 -20.57 0.15 -24.82
C LYS A 120 -20.34 0.72 -23.42
N CYS A 121 -21.02 1.81 -23.06
CA CYS A 121 -20.94 2.42 -21.74
C CYS A 121 -21.46 1.50 -20.62
N GLU A 122 -22.61 0.84 -20.82
CA GLU A 122 -23.19 -0.06 -19.80
C GLU A 122 -22.39 -1.35 -19.65
N PHE A 123 -21.94 -1.95 -20.75
CA PHE A 123 -21.06 -3.13 -20.72
C PHE A 123 -19.76 -2.84 -19.95
N GLU A 124 -19.12 -1.71 -20.22
CA GLU A 124 -17.87 -1.34 -19.56
C GLU A 124 -18.08 -0.89 -18.11
N LYS A 125 -19.24 -0.35 -17.75
CA LYS A 125 -19.63 -0.12 -16.35
C LYS A 125 -19.69 -1.44 -15.57
N ASN A 126 -20.32 -2.48 -16.11
CA ASN A 126 -20.40 -3.78 -15.47
C ASN A 126 -19.02 -4.42 -15.30
N LEU A 127 -18.17 -4.28 -16.31
CA LEU A 127 -16.79 -4.75 -16.25
C LEU A 127 -15.97 -3.99 -15.20
N ALA A 128 -16.16 -2.67 -15.07
CA ALA A 128 -15.52 -1.87 -14.02
C ALA A 128 -15.99 -2.28 -12.63
N LEU A 129 -17.30 -2.50 -12.45
CA LEU A 129 -17.87 -2.98 -11.19
C LEU A 129 -17.34 -4.37 -10.80
N THR A 130 -17.15 -5.27 -11.78
CA THR A 130 -16.59 -6.60 -11.55
C THR A 130 -15.17 -6.49 -10.98
N LYS A 131 -14.31 -5.67 -11.60
CA LYS A 131 -12.95 -5.39 -11.12
C LYS A 131 -12.94 -4.74 -9.73
N LEU A 132 -13.80 -3.75 -9.50
CA LEU A 132 -13.91 -3.09 -8.20
C LEU A 132 -14.38 -4.06 -7.10
N LYS A 133 -15.32 -4.95 -7.40
CA LYS A 133 -15.80 -5.98 -6.46
C LYS A 133 -14.70 -6.99 -6.14
N TRP A 134 -13.88 -7.36 -7.12
CA TRP A 134 -12.70 -8.19 -6.87
C TRP A 134 -11.72 -7.50 -5.93
N LEU A 135 -11.37 -6.23 -6.19
CA LEU A 135 -10.52 -5.43 -5.29
C LEU A 135 -11.13 -5.35 -3.89
N LEU A 136 -12.43 -5.07 -3.78
CA LEU A 136 -13.12 -5.01 -2.50
C LEU A 136 -13.01 -6.32 -1.71
N ASN A 137 -13.13 -7.47 -2.39
CA ASN A 137 -12.98 -8.78 -1.77
C ASN A 137 -11.54 -9.01 -1.28
N ALA A 138 -10.54 -8.57 -2.04
CA ALA A 138 -9.14 -8.67 -1.64
C ALA A 138 -8.82 -7.80 -0.42
N GLU A 139 -9.30 -6.55 -0.39
CA GLU A 139 -9.18 -5.69 0.79
C GLU A 139 -9.89 -6.27 2.02
N LYS A 140 -11.04 -6.92 1.82
CA LYS A 140 -11.75 -7.60 2.90
C LYS A 140 -10.94 -8.79 3.41
N TYR A 141 -10.42 -9.63 2.50
CA TYR A 141 -9.58 -10.77 2.82
C TYR A 141 -8.39 -10.35 3.68
N PHE A 142 -7.66 -9.30 3.30
CA PHE A 142 -6.55 -8.79 4.09
C PHE A 142 -6.97 -8.13 5.39
N SER A 143 -8.10 -7.41 5.41
CA SER A 143 -8.63 -6.85 6.66
C SER A 143 -8.93 -7.94 7.67
N ASP A 144 -9.58 -9.03 7.24
CA ASP A 144 -9.89 -10.17 8.09
C ASP A 144 -8.60 -10.88 8.54
N LYS A 145 -7.65 -11.10 7.61
CA LYS A 145 -6.35 -11.74 7.88
C LYS A 145 -5.51 -10.97 8.90
N LEU A 146 -5.49 -9.64 8.81
CA LEU A 146 -4.70 -8.74 9.65
C LEU A 146 -5.47 -8.25 10.88
N GLU A 147 -6.70 -8.76 11.10
CA GLU A 147 -7.59 -8.35 12.19
C GLU A 147 -7.89 -6.83 12.21
N LEU A 148 -7.93 -6.21 11.03
CA LEU A 148 -8.23 -4.80 10.87
C LEU A 148 -9.74 -4.58 10.84
N LYS A 149 -10.24 -3.84 11.84
CA LYS A 149 -11.67 -3.53 11.92
C LYS A 149 -12.10 -2.62 10.77
N ILE A 150 -13.01 -3.11 9.93
CA ILE A 150 -13.73 -2.32 8.95
C ILE A 150 -14.84 -1.54 9.67
N GLU A 151 -14.81 -0.21 9.55
CA GLU A 151 -15.85 0.66 10.09
C GLU A 151 -16.98 0.82 9.07
N THR A 152 -18.23 0.78 9.53
CA THR A 152 -19.38 1.08 8.68
C THR A 152 -19.48 2.59 8.46
N LEU A 153 -19.37 3.03 7.21
CA LEU A 153 -19.52 4.44 6.85
C LEU A 153 -20.91 4.72 6.27
N SER A 154 -21.42 5.93 6.52
CA SER A 154 -22.56 6.47 5.77
C SER A 154 -22.10 6.82 4.36
N LEU A 155 -22.82 6.34 3.35
CA LEU A 155 -22.37 6.34 1.95
C LEU A 155 -23.17 7.34 1.11
N ASP A 156 -23.56 8.45 1.74
CA ASP A 156 -24.40 9.49 1.12
C ASP A 156 -23.67 10.25 0.00
N LYS A 157 -22.32 10.18 -0.01
CA LYS A 157 -21.44 10.80 -1.00
C LYS A 157 -20.24 9.89 -1.27
N LEU A 158 -19.61 10.07 -2.44
CA LEU A 158 -18.33 9.44 -2.74
C LEU A 158 -17.27 9.93 -1.75
N GLN A 159 -16.81 9.02 -0.90
CA GLN A 159 -15.79 9.27 0.10
C GLN A 159 -14.42 8.87 -0.44
N ARG A 160 -13.41 9.61 0.01
CA ARG A 160 -11.99 9.32 -0.20
C ARG A 160 -11.29 9.61 1.11
N SER A 161 -10.51 8.64 1.57
CA SER A 161 -9.72 8.77 2.79
C SER A 161 -8.40 9.48 2.51
N SER A 162 -7.87 10.15 3.53
CA SER A 162 -6.50 10.66 3.50
C SER A 162 -5.57 9.62 4.12
N TYR A 163 -4.48 9.32 3.43
CA TYR A 163 -3.55 8.27 3.83
C TYR A 163 -2.25 8.86 4.37
N LYS A 164 -1.78 8.33 5.51
CA LYS A 164 -0.49 8.70 6.10
C LYS A 164 0.28 7.43 6.44
N PHE A 165 1.16 7.05 5.52
CA PHE A 165 2.02 5.89 5.69
C PHE A 165 3.22 6.18 6.59
N CYS A 166 3.86 5.12 7.07
CA CYS A 166 5.10 5.22 7.81
C CYS A 166 6.24 5.67 6.90
N GLU A 167 6.93 6.74 7.28
CA GLU A 167 8.08 7.26 6.54
C GLU A 167 9.25 6.27 6.49
N ASN A 168 9.34 5.36 7.47
CA ASN A 168 10.38 4.33 7.51
C ASN A 168 10.07 3.11 6.62
N GLY A 169 8.84 2.99 6.10
CA GLY A 169 8.40 1.88 5.23
C GLY A 169 8.90 0.51 5.69
N CYS A 170 9.53 -0.23 4.75
CA CYS A 170 10.07 -1.58 4.97
C CYS A 170 11.18 -1.68 6.05
N TYR A 171 11.80 -0.56 6.42
CA TYR A 171 12.84 -0.49 7.46
C TYR A 171 12.28 -0.19 8.86
N CYS A 172 10.96 -0.05 9.00
CA CYS A 172 10.35 0.31 10.27
C CYS A 172 10.52 -0.79 11.34
N GLU A 173 11.46 -0.60 12.26
CA GLU A 173 11.67 -1.51 13.38
C GLU A 173 10.43 -1.62 14.29
N PHE A 174 9.64 -0.55 14.39
CA PHE A 174 8.43 -0.54 15.21
C PHE A 174 7.36 -1.51 14.70
N ASN A 175 7.27 -1.70 13.38
CA ASN A 175 6.37 -2.67 12.77
C ASN A 175 7.02 -4.06 12.71
N TYR A 176 8.22 -4.15 12.10
CA TYR A 176 8.81 -5.44 11.72
C TYR A 176 9.67 -6.12 12.78
N ASN A 177 10.08 -5.41 13.85
CA ASN A 177 10.79 -6.03 14.96
C ASN A 177 9.84 -6.33 16.13
N LEU A 178 9.27 -7.54 16.08
CA LEU A 178 8.32 -8.08 17.06
C LEU A 178 8.87 -8.15 18.49
N THR A 179 10.18 -8.33 18.64
CA THR A 179 10.82 -8.55 19.95
C THR A 179 11.11 -7.25 20.70
N LYS A 180 11.46 -6.18 19.97
CA LYS A 180 11.91 -4.91 20.57
C LYS A 180 10.81 -3.87 20.76
N HIS A 181 9.80 -3.86 19.89
CA HIS A 181 8.81 -2.78 19.85
C HIS A 181 7.37 -3.25 19.98
N LYS A 182 6.48 -2.33 20.37
CA LYS A 182 5.06 -2.58 20.61
C LYS A 182 4.14 -2.10 19.46
N GLY A 183 4.68 -1.88 18.26
CA GLY A 183 3.94 -1.40 17.09
C GLY A 183 4.34 0.01 16.65
N CYS A 184 3.90 0.38 15.45
CA CYS A 184 4.10 1.67 14.80
C CYS A 184 2.85 2.57 14.95
N PHE A 185 3.05 3.86 15.19
CA PHE A 185 1.94 4.83 15.22
C PHE A 185 1.45 5.24 13.83
N SER A 186 2.29 5.04 12.81
CA SER A 186 1.96 5.24 11.41
C SER A 186 1.48 3.94 10.79
N LYS A 187 0.84 4.04 9.63
CA LYS A 187 0.27 2.91 8.93
C LYS A 187 1.24 2.31 7.91
N HIS A 188 1.25 0.99 7.82
CA HIS A 188 1.99 0.25 6.79
C HIS A 188 1.00 -0.37 5.81
N TYR A 189 -0.02 -1.06 6.34
CA TYR A 189 -1.08 -1.69 5.56
C TYR A 189 -2.44 -1.22 6.07
N ILE A 190 -3.31 -0.82 5.14
CA ILE A 190 -4.52 -0.03 5.44
C ILE A 190 -5.77 -0.59 4.75
N HIS A 191 -5.82 -1.91 4.63
CA HIS A 191 -6.84 -2.61 3.87
C HIS A 191 -8.28 -2.28 4.32
N ASN A 192 -8.49 -2.06 5.63
CA ASN A 192 -9.82 -1.72 6.16
C ASN A 192 -10.30 -0.32 5.73
N VAL A 193 -9.37 0.64 5.58
CA VAL A 193 -9.70 1.99 5.10
C VAL A 193 -9.89 1.96 3.59
N LEU A 194 -9.00 1.28 2.87
CA LEU A 194 -9.10 1.16 1.42
C LEU A 194 -10.38 0.41 0.98
N TYR A 195 -10.77 -0.63 1.72
CA TYR A 195 -12.07 -1.31 1.56
C TYR A 195 -13.23 -0.31 1.53
N ASN A 196 -13.23 0.65 2.46
CA ASN A 196 -14.31 1.64 2.57
C ASN A 196 -14.33 2.60 1.38
N ASP A 197 -13.17 3.05 0.91
CA ASP A 197 -13.06 3.91 -0.27
C ASP A 197 -13.54 3.18 -1.54
N ILE A 198 -13.16 1.91 -1.72
CA ILE A 198 -13.62 1.07 -2.85
C ILE A 198 -15.12 0.82 -2.78
N ASN A 199 -15.64 0.49 -1.60
CA ASN A 199 -17.08 0.28 -1.40
C ASN A 199 -17.89 1.56 -1.69
N SER A 200 -17.37 2.72 -1.28
CA SER A 200 -17.97 4.02 -1.60
C SER A 200 -18.00 4.27 -3.11
N LEU A 201 -16.91 3.95 -3.82
CA LEU A 201 -16.85 4.06 -5.28
C LEU A 201 -17.84 3.13 -5.99
N ILE A 202 -17.94 1.86 -5.55
CA ILE A 202 -18.92 0.91 -6.08
C ILE A 202 -20.34 1.47 -5.94
N LYS A 203 -20.72 1.88 -4.72
CA LYS A 203 -22.07 2.42 -4.48
C LYS A 203 -22.34 3.68 -5.27
N TYR A 204 -21.35 4.56 -5.40
CA TYR A 204 -21.47 5.75 -6.23
C TYR A 204 -21.79 5.39 -7.68
N ILE A 205 -21.08 4.42 -8.27
CA ILE A 205 -21.30 3.98 -9.65
C ILE A 205 -22.66 3.28 -9.83
N GLU A 206 -23.08 2.49 -8.85
CA GLU A 206 -24.35 1.74 -8.91
C GLU A 206 -25.58 2.66 -8.75
N THR A 207 -25.51 3.65 -7.87
CA THR A 207 -26.68 4.47 -7.49
C THR A 207 -26.81 5.79 -8.26
N THR A 208 -25.72 6.30 -8.84
CA THR A 208 -25.72 7.62 -9.49
C THR A 208 -26.19 7.51 -10.94
N LYS A 209 -27.28 8.20 -11.28
CA LYS A 209 -27.83 8.23 -12.67
C LYS A 209 -26.86 8.85 -13.69
N LYS A 210 -26.11 9.89 -13.29
CA LYS A 210 -25.13 10.59 -14.14
C LYS A 210 -23.76 10.55 -13.47
N LEU A 211 -22.89 9.69 -13.96
CA LEU A 211 -21.55 9.50 -13.42
C LEU A 211 -20.67 10.73 -13.66
N ASN A 212 -19.99 11.19 -12.60
CA ASN A 212 -18.91 12.15 -12.73
C ASN A 212 -17.58 11.40 -12.86
N PHE A 213 -17.14 11.16 -14.10
CA PHE A 213 -15.90 10.43 -14.39
C PHE A 213 -14.64 11.09 -13.83
N ASN A 214 -14.63 12.40 -13.62
CA ASN A 214 -13.49 13.07 -12.96
C ASN A 214 -13.37 12.65 -11.49
N GLU A 215 -14.50 12.52 -10.79
CA GLU A 215 -14.49 12.06 -9.39
C GLU A 215 -14.13 10.57 -9.29
N ILE A 216 -14.63 9.74 -10.23
CA ILE A 216 -14.22 8.33 -10.35
C ILE A 216 -12.70 8.24 -10.59
N ARG A 217 -12.16 9.03 -11.52
CA ARG A 217 -10.73 9.06 -11.82
C ARG A 217 -9.90 9.42 -10.60
N LYS A 218 -10.29 10.44 -9.84
CA LYS A 218 -9.60 10.82 -8.60
C LYS A 218 -9.58 9.68 -7.60
N SER A 219 -10.72 9.02 -7.37
CA SER A 219 -10.79 7.86 -6.47
C SER A 219 -9.89 6.70 -6.94
N LEU A 220 -9.90 6.37 -8.23
CA LEU A 220 -9.04 5.32 -8.78
C LEU A 220 -7.54 5.67 -8.72
N HIS A 221 -7.18 6.95 -8.89
CA HIS A 221 -5.81 7.41 -8.68
C HIS A 221 -5.36 7.18 -7.24
N THR A 222 -6.19 7.56 -6.27
CA THR A 222 -5.91 7.34 -4.84
C THR A 222 -5.79 5.84 -4.51
N ILE A 223 -6.73 5.01 -4.98
CA ILE A 223 -6.68 3.55 -4.79
C ILE A 223 -5.38 2.97 -5.38
N SER A 224 -5.05 3.33 -6.62
CA SER A 224 -3.82 2.88 -7.29
C SER A 224 -2.56 3.33 -6.53
N PHE A 225 -2.53 4.54 -5.99
CA PHE A 225 -1.42 5.04 -5.18
C PHE A 225 -1.22 4.21 -3.90
N VAL A 226 -2.30 3.98 -3.15
CA VAL A 226 -2.27 3.20 -1.91
C VAL A 226 -1.80 1.76 -2.17
N LEU A 227 -2.38 1.09 -3.16
CA LEU A 227 -2.02 -0.28 -3.51
C LEU A 227 -0.55 -0.39 -3.91
N ASN A 228 -0.05 0.54 -4.72
CA ASN A 228 1.36 0.56 -5.11
C ASN A 228 2.27 0.77 -3.90
N HIS A 229 1.89 1.65 -2.97
CA HIS A 229 2.66 1.88 -1.76
C HIS A 229 2.78 0.60 -0.91
N MET A 230 1.65 -0.08 -0.64
CA MET A 230 1.64 -1.32 0.13
C MET A 230 2.40 -2.45 -0.59
N PHE A 231 2.29 -2.52 -1.92
CA PHE A 231 3.02 -3.50 -2.74
C PHE A 231 4.52 -3.31 -2.66
N GLU A 232 5.03 -2.10 -2.93
CA GLU A 232 6.46 -1.82 -2.89
C GLU A 232 7.03 -2.06 -1.50
N GLU A 233 6.28 -1.68 -0.45
CA GLU A 233 6.70 -1.96 0.92
C GLU A 233 6.83 -3.47 1.18
N LEU A 234 5.79 -4.27 0.88
CA LEU A 234 5.80 -5.70 1.13
C LEU A 234 6.85 -6.44 0.28
N LYS A 235 7.02 -6.02 -0.97
CA LYS A 235 8.05 -6.54 -1.88
C LYS A 235 9.45 -6.30 -1.32
N LEU A 236 9.75 -5.10 -0.84
CA LEU A 236 11.06 -4.80 -0.26
C LEU A 236 11.30 -5.58 1.04
N VAL A 237 10.26 -5.72 1.88
CA VAL A 237 10.32 -6.58 3.06
C VAL A 237 10.66 -8.02 2.70
N GLN A 238 10.03 -8.55 1.63
CA GLN A 238 10.31 -9.89 1.11
C GLN A 238 11.79 -10.06 0.71
N CYS A 239 12.36 -9.07 0.02
CA CYS A 239 13.78 -9.06 -0.37
C CYS A 239 14.71 -9.06 0.87
N ILE A 240 14.43 -8.19 1.85
CA ILE A 240 15.28 -8.04 3.04
C ILE A 240 15.18 -9.27 3.97
N ARG A 241 14.01 -9.92 4.01
CA ARG A 241 13.69 -10.98 4.98
C ARG A 241 13.60 -12.38 4.36
N LYS A 242 14.18 -12.59 3.18
CA LYS A 242 14.33 -13.91 2.52
C LYS A 242 13.00 -14.64 2.25
N ASP A 243 12.05 -13.99 1.55
CA ASP A 243 10.80 -14.59 1.06
C ASP A 243 9.74 -14.96 2.13
N GLU A 244 9.86 -14.45 3.36
CA GLU A 244 8.82 -14.61 4.39
C GLU A 244 7.69 -13.55 4.31
N SER A 245 7.30 -13.11 3.09
CA SER A 245 6.37 -11.97 2.91
C SER A 245 5.07 -12.12 3.68
N ASN A 246 4.43 -13.29 3.66
CA ASN A 246 3.18 -13.55 4.40
C ASN A 246 3.30 -13.36 5.92
N LYS A 247 4.50 -13.55 6.49
CA LYS A 247 4.76 -13.38 7.93
C LYS A 247 4.99 -11.92 8.29
N TYR A 248 5.48 -11.14 7.35
CA TYR A 248 5.77 -9.73 7.54
C TYR A 248 4.71 -8.81 6.94
N HIS A 249 3.71 -9.33 6.24
CA HIS A 249 2.50 -8.58 5.94
C HIS A 249 1.69 -8.44 7.23
N ILE A 250 2.04 -7.42 8.03
CA ILE A 250 1.48 -7.18 9.37
C ILE A 250 1.30 -5.69 9.59
N GLU A 251 0.22 -5.33 10.27
CA GLU A 251 -0.06 -3.96 10.70
C GLU A 251 -0.13 -3.92 12.22
N ARG A 252 0.89 -3.33 12.87
CA ARG A 252 0.97 -3.29 14.33
C ARG A 252 0.76 -1.89 14.85
N THR A 253 -0.35 -1.66 15.54
CA THR A 253 -0.61 -0.39 16.24
C THR A 253 -0.33 -0.53 17.76
N PRO A 254 0.35 0.45 18.40
CA PRO A 254 0.61 0.43 19.84
C PRO A 254 -0.62 0.24 20.71
N THR A 255 -0.71 -0.92 21.37
CA THR A 255 -1.74 -1.17 22.39
C THR A 255 -1.40 -0.43 23.68
N GLY A 256 -2.16 0.62 24.05
CA GLY A 256 -2.19 1.07 25.45
C GLY A 256 -1.99 2.55 25.80
N GLN A 257 -2.07 3.52 24.87
CA GLN A 257 -1.96 4.95 25.26
C GLN A 257 -3.29 5.71 25.38
N ASN A 258 -4.41 5.15 24.91
CA ASN A 258 -5.72 5.82 24.97
C ASN A 258 -6.27 6.01 26.40
N SER A 259 -5.76 5.27 27.39
CA SER A 259 -6.16 5.43 28.81
C SER A 259 -5.51 6.66 29.48
N LYS A 260 -4.28 7.04 29.11
CA LYS A 260 -3.56 8.15 29.75
C LYS A 260 -4.06 9.53 29.29
N ARG A 261 -4.55 9.65 28.05
CA ARG A 261 -5.08 10.92 27.51
C ARG A 261 -6.42 11.32 28.14
N LYS A 262 -7.29 10.35 28.48
CA LYS A 262 -8.56 10.59 29.22
C LYS A 262 -8.32 11.14 30.63
N ASN A 263 -7.27 10.68 31.33
CA ASN A 263 -6.95 11.14 32.69
C ASN A 263 -6.34 12.55 32.74
N ARG A 264 -5.65 13.00 31.68
CA ARG A 264 -5.11 14.37 31.62
C ARG A 264 -6.20 15.43 31.39
N LYS A 265 -7.27 15.12 30.65
CA LYS A 265 -8.40 16.05 30.45
C LYS A 265 -9.17 16.27 31.76
N LYS A 266 -9.49 15.19 32.49
CA LYS A 266 -10.13 15.27 33.83
C LYS A 266 -9.35 16.06 34.89
N LYS A 267 -8.02 16.13 34.80
CA LYS A 267 -7.18 16.91 35.75
C LYS A 267 -7.13 18.40 35.42
N ARG A 268 -7.41 18.82 34.18
CA ARG A 268 -7.50 20.24 33.82
C ARG A 268 -8.85 20.84 34.22
N ASP A 269 -9.93 20.09 34.04
CA ASP A 269 -11.29 20.56 34.37
C ASP A 269 -11.52 20.68 35.89
N LYS A 270 -10.73 19.97 36.72
CA LYS A 270 -10.76 20.10 38.19
C LYS A 270 -9.91 21.24 38.77
N LYS A 271 -9.17 21.98 37.93
CA LYS A 271 -8.33 23.12 38.37
C LYS A 271 -8.94 24.49 38.04
N GLN A 272 -10.17 24.50 37.51
CA GLN A 272 -10.93 25.71 37.15
C GLN A 272 -12.23 25.85 37.96
N VAL A 273 -12.37 25.13 39.08
CA VAL A 273 -13.43 25.32 40.08
C VAL A 273 -12.79 25.74 41.38
#